data_AF-A0A2P9A788-F1
#
_entry.id   AF-A0A2P9A788-F1
#
_cell.length_a   1.000
_cell.length_b   1.000
_cell.length_c   1.000
_cell.angle_alpha   90.00
_cell.angle_beta   90.00
_cell.angle_gamma   90.00
#
_symmetry.space_group_name_H-M   'P 1'
#
loop_
_entity.id
_entity.type
_entity.pdbx_description
1 polymer ?
#
loop_
_entity_poly.entity_id
_entity_poly.type
_entity_poly.pdbx_seq_one_letter_code
_entity_poly.pdbx_strand_id
1 'polypeptide(L)'
;VGKLGDAQIGPIYLGSWGILSLLFGFLAFEIIGLNMMKSVGWSPIELVRQLPWLALEPPSPEYGLKILPPLEQGGWYLIAGFFLTFAILSWWIRTYTRARALGMGTHLAWAFGAAIFLYLSFFFQPLLVGSWSEMVPFGLLAHLDWTSAFSIRYGNLYYNPFHALSIVFLYGSVLLFAMHAATILAVSRLGGEREIEQ
;
A
#
# COMPACT_ATOMS: atom_id res chain seq x y z
N VAL A 1 5.84 16.51 -18.89
CA VAL A 1 5.66 17.04 -17.52
C VAL A 1 5.67 18.56 -17.49
N GLY A 2 6.60 19.22 -18.18
CA GLY A 2 6.71 20.69 -18.34
C GLY A 2 5.44 21.53 -18.58
N LYS A 3 4.37 20.94 -19.13
CA LYS A 3 3.08 21.62 -19.34
C LYS A 3 2.23 21.73 -18.07
N LEU A 4 2.51 20.91 -17.05
CA LEU A 4 1.77 20.82 -15.78
C LEU A 4 2.65 21.20 -14.57
N GLY A 5 3.98 21.24 -14.72
CA GLY A 5 4.94 21.49 -13.65
C GLY A 5 6.37 21.36 -14.17
N ASP A 6 7.34 21.03 -13.31
CA ASP A 6 8.75 20.94 -13.70
C ASP A 6 9.02 19.88 -14.79
N ALA A 7 9.96 20.17 -15.68
CA ALA A 7 10.35 19.28 -16.77
C ALA A 7 11.53 18.35 -16.43
N GLN A 8 12.29 18.66 -15.39
CA GLN A 8 13.49 17.91 -15.00
C GLN A 8 13.13 16.56 -14.37
N ILE A 9 13.89 15.53 -14.70
CA ILE A 9 13.79 14.20 -14.11
C ILE A 9 15.10 13.87 -13.39
N GLY A 10 15.01 13.66 -12.08
CA GLY A 10 16.17 13.37 -11.24
C GLY A 10 17.05 14.60 -10.94
N PRO A 11 18.16 14.42 -10.20
CA PRO A 11 18.68 13.15 -9.71
C PRO A 11 17.84 12.55 -8.57
N ILE A 12 17.92 11.23 -8.39
CA ILE A 12 17.33 10.52 -7.25
C ILE A 12 18.44 10.00 -6.33
N TYR A 13 18.33 10.26 -5.03
CA TYR A 13 19.25 9.72 -4.05
C TYR A 13 18.99 8.23 -3.83
N LEU A 14 20.00 7.36 -3.83
CA LEU A 14 19.87 5.95 -3.46
C LEU A 14 20.91 5.57 -2.40
N GLY A 15 20.52 5.67 -1.12
CA GLY A 15 21.27 5.10 0.00
C GLY A 15 20.76 3.70 0.38
N SER A 16 21.37 3.10 1.41
CA SER A 16 21.11 1.70 1.82
C SER A 16 19.63 1.38 2.01
N TRP A 17 18.87 2.25 2.69
CA TRP A 17 17.43 2.06 2.90
C TRP A 17 16.60 2.09 1.60
N GLY A 18 17.03 2.88 0.61
CA GLY A 18 16.40 2.89 -0.71
C GLY A 18 16.68 1.60 -1.49
N ILE A 19 17.93 1.13 -1.46
CA ILE A 19 18.33 -0.12 -2.11
C ILE A 19 17.61 -1.31 -1.47
N LEU A 20 17.57 -1.39 -0.14
CA LEU A 20 16.83 -2.43 0.58
C LEU A 20 15.33 -2.39 0.24
N SER A 21 14.72 -1.21 0.25
CA SER A 21 13.30 -1.09 -0.11
C SER A 21 13.01 -1.61 -1.52
N LEU A 22 13.81 -1.22 -2.51
CA LEU A 22 13.65 -1.67 -3.89
C LEU A 22 13.89 -3.17 -4.04
N LEU A 23 14.94 -3.71 -3.41
CA LEU A 23 15.25 -5.14 -3.47
C LEU A 23 14.12 -6.00 -2.89
N PHE A 24 13.66 -5.66 -1.69
CA PHE A 24 12.59 -6.42 -1.03
C PHE A 24 11.23 -6.23 -1.71
N GLY A 25 10.94 -5.04 -2.23
CA GLY A 25 9.75 -4.79 -3.03
C GLY A 25 9.75 -5.61 -4.33
N PHE A 26 10.90 -5.69 -4.99
CA PHE A 26 11.10 -6.53 -6.17
C PHE A 26 10.92 -8.02 -5.86
N LEU A 27 11.49 -8.53 -4.76
CA LEU A 27 11.30 -9.91 -4.33
C LEU A 27 9.81 -10.23 -4.06
N ALA A 28 9.09 -9.35 -3.38
CA ALA A 28 7.65 -9.53 -3.14
C ALA A 28 6.86 -9.57 -4.47
N PHE A 29 7.16 -8.64 -5.38
CA PHE A 29 6.53 -8.59 -6.70
C PHE A 29 6.78 -9.88 -7.51
N GLU A 30 8.03 -10.36 -7.56
CA GLU A 30 8.39 -11.59 -8.26
C GLU A 30 7.72 -12.82 -7.65
N ILE A 31 7.65 -12.94 -6.32
CA ILE A 31 6.96 -14.08 -5.69
C ILE A 31 5.48 -14.11 -6.07
N ILE A 32 4.80 -12.96 -6.05
CA ILE A 32 3.40 -12.85 -6.45
C ILE A 32 3.25 -13.22 -7.93
N GLY A 33 4.06 -12.60 -8.81
CA GLY A 33 4.00 -12.81 -10.25
C GLY A 33 4.32 -14.24 -10.68
N LEU A 34 5.33 -14.87 -10.08
CA LEU A 34 5.71 -16.26 -10.39
C LEU A 34 4.65 -17.26 -9.89
N ASN A 35 3.99 -17.01 -8.76
CA ASN A 35 2.88 -17.84 -8.31
C ASN A 35 1.64 -17.68 -9.23
N MET A 36 1.35 -16.47 -9.71
CA MET A 36 0.32 -16.24 -10.73
C MET A 36 0.67 -16.90 -12.06
N MET A 37 1.93 -16.88 -12.46
CA MET A 37 2.40 -17.54 -13.69
C MET A 37 2.29 -19.07 -13.58
N LYS A 38 2.61 -19.62 -12.41
CA LYS A 38 2.47 -21.06 -12.13
C LYS A 38 1.00 -21.50 -12.18
N SER A 39 0.06 -20.72 -11.66
CA SER A 39 -1.37 -21.09 -11.65
C SER A 39 -1.98 -21.18 -13.05
N VAL A 40 -1.38 -20.51 -14.04
CA VAL A 40 -1.76 -20.61 -15.47
C VAL A 40 -0.83 -21.52 -16.29
N GLY A 41 -0.07 -22.40 -15.63
CA GLY A 41 0.79 -23.39 -16.30
C GLY A 41 1.94 -22.77 -17.10
N TRP A 42 2.46 -21.62 -16.66
CA TRP A 42 3.54 -20.89 -17.34
C TRP A 42 3.20 -20.41 -18.76
N SER A 43 1.92 -20.19 -19.07
CA SER A 43 1.48 -19.59 -20.33
C SER A 43 1.40 -18.06 -20.22
N PRO A 44 2.23 -17.29 -20.96
CA PRO A 44 2.16 -15.82 -20.91
C PRO A 44 0.84 -15.26 -21.45
N ILE A 45 0.21 -15.97 -22.41
CA ILE A 45 -1.08 -15.59 -22.97
C ILE A 45 -2.17 -15.70 -21.91
N GLU A 46 -2.16 -16.79 -21.16
CA GLU A 46 -3.13 -17.01 -20.07
C GLU A 46 -2.90 -16.07 -18.90
N LEU A 47 -1.64 -15.75 -18.58
CA LEU A 47 -1.30 -14.74 -17.58
C LEU A 47 -1.96 -13.40 -17.91
N VAL A 48 -1.81 -12.92 -19.14
CA VAL A 48 -2.41 -11.64 -19.58
C VAL A 48 -3.94 -11.73 -19.62
N ARG A 49 -4.49 -12.82 -20.15
CA ARG A 49 -5.94 -13.03 -20.27
C ARG A 49 -6.63 -13.09 -18.91
N GLN A 50 -5.99 -13.71 -17.92
CA GLN A 50 -6.58 -13.98 -16.61
C GLN A 50 -6.08 -13.04 -15.50
N LEU A 51 -5.13 -12.14 -15.78
CA LEU A 51 -4.47 -11.29 -14.77
C LEU A 51 -5.43 -10.67 -13.73
N PRO A 52 -6.62 -10.15 -14.07
CA PRO A 52 -7.55 -9.61 -13.07
C PRO A 52 -8.04 -10.62 -12.03
N TRP A 53 -8.14 -11.90 -12.41
CA TRP A 53 -8.66 -13.00 -11.58
C TRP A 53 -7.58 -13.81 -10.86
N LEU A 54 -6.31 -13.63 -11.22
CA LEU A 54 -5.22 -14.34 -10.55
C LEU A 54 -4.97 -13.72 -9.18
N ALA A 55 -4.61 -14.57 -8.22
CA ALA A 55 -4.31 -14.17 -6.87
C ALA A 55 -3.27 -15.10 -6.23
N LEU A 56 -2.52 -14.56 -5.26
CA LEU A 56 -1.80 -15.33 -4.27
C LEU A 56 -2.57 -15.22 -2.95
N GLU A 57 -3.17 -16.33 -2.53
CA GLU A 57 -4.09 -16.42 -1.39
C GLU A 57 -3.34 -16.65 -0.06
N PRO A 58 -3.89 -16.17 1.08
CA PRO A 58 -3.37 -16.51 2.39
C PRO A 58 -3.57 -18.00 2.73
N PRO A 59 -2.87 -18.52 3.77
CA PRO A 59 -3.09 -19.88 4.26
C PRO A 59 -4.55 -20.11 4.68
N SER A 60 -5.04 -21.34 4.48
CA SER A 60 -6.36 -21.77 4.96
C SER A 60 -6.47 -21.71 6.50
N PRO A 61 -7.70 -21.65 7.07
CA PRO A 61 -7.90 -21.54 8.51
C PRO A 61 -7.25 -22.66 9.34
N GLU A 62 -7.10 -23.86 8.77
CA GLU A 62 -6.48 -25.03 9.44
C GLU A 62 -5.03 -24.78 9.88
N TYR A 63 -4.33 -23.85 9.22
CA TYR A 63 -2.96 -23.47 9.57
C TYR A 63 -2.87 -22.43 10.68
N GLY A 64 -3.99 -21.85 11.13
CA GLY A 64 -4.02 -20.85 12.19
C GLY A 64 -2.98 -19.74 11.97
N LEU A 65 -2.09 -19.54 12.95
CA LEU A 65 -0.97 -18.60 12.88
C LEU A 65 0.39 -19.25 12.58
N LYS A 66 0.41 -20.42 11.95
CA LYS A 66 1.66 -21.09 11.57
C LYS A 66 2.51 -20.15 10.68
N ILE A 67 3.75 -19.92 11.09
CA ILE A 67 4.66 -18.95 10.44
C ILE A 67 5.06 -19.39 9.03
N LEU A 68 5.16 -20.71 8.80
CA LEU A 68 5.52 -21.25 7.49
C LEU A 68 4.73 -22.55 7.21
N PRO A 69 3.49 -22.45 6.70
CA PRO A 69 2.78 -23.61 6.14
C PRO A 69 3.45 -24.05 4.82
N PRO A 70 3.06 -25.20 4.24
CA PRO A 70 3.57 -25.63 2.94
C PRO A 70 3.50 -24.49 1.91
N LEU A 71 4.52 -24.37 1.06
CA LEU A 71 4.67 -23.23 0.16
C LEU A 71 3.44 -23.00 -0.73
N GLU A 72 2.87 -24.06 -1.26
CA GLU A 72 1.67 -24.04 -2.12
C GLU A 72 0.36 -23.80 -1.35
N GLN A 73 0.39 -23.86 -0.02
CA GLN A 73 -0.77 -23.71 0.86
C GLN A 73 -0.64 -22.43 1.71
N GLY A 74 -0.20 -21.34 1.08
CA GLY A 74 -0.07 -20.02 1.70
C GLY A 74 1.32 -19.69 2.26
N GLY A 75 2.30 -20.60 2.16
CA GLY A 75 3.68 -20.29 2.56
C GLY A 75 4.31 -19.19 1.71
N TRP A 76 4.09 -19.21 0.38
CA TRP A 76 4.55 -18.13 -0.51
C TRP A 76 3.91 -16.78 -0.19
N TYR A 77 2.65 -16.79 0.22
CA TYR A 77 1.93 -15.58 0.62
C TYR A 77 2.58 -14.90 1.82
N LEU A 78 2.92 -15.66 2.87
CA LEU A 78 3.57 -15.10 4.06
C LEU A 78 4.97 -14.55 3.75
N ILE A 79 5.72 -15.21 2.87
CA ILE A 79 7.04 -14.73 2.43
C ILE A 79 6.90 -13.42 1.62
N ALA A 80 5.95 -13.35 0.68
CA ALA A 80 5.67 -12.14 -0.08
C ALA A 80 5.25 -10.99 0.84
N GLY A 81 4.35 -11.26 1.79
CA GLY A 81 3.90 -10.29 2.79
C GLY A 81 5.03 -9.77 3.68
N PHE A 82 5.95 -10.64 4.10
CA PHE A 82 7.15 -10.25 4.85
C PHE A 82 8.05 -9.30 4.03
N PHE A 83 8.38 -9.68 2.79
CA PHE A 83 9.23 -8.86 1.94
C PHE A 83 8.58 -7.51 1.60
N LEU A 84 7.28 -7.50 1.32
CA LEU A 84 6.53 -6.26 1.08
C LEU A 84 6.53 -5.35 2.30
N THR A 85 6.27 -5.91 3.49
CA THR A 85 6.27 -5.13 4.74
C THR A 85 7.65 -4.53 5.00
N PHE A 86 8.72 -5.31 4.82
CA PHE A 86 10.09 -4.83 4.98
C PHE A 86 10.44 -3.73 3.96
N ALA A 87 9.97 -3.86 2.72
CA ALA A 87 10.16 -2.85 1.69
C ALA A 87 9.51 -1.52 2.06
N ILE A 88 8.27 -1.55 2.57
CA ILE A 88 7.51 -0.38 3.00
C ILE A 88 8.19 0.31 4.20
N LEU A 89 8.60 -0.46 5.22
CA LEU A 89 9.28 0.08 6.39
C LEU A 89 10.64 0.68 6.04
N SER A 90 11.40 0.04 5.13
CA SER A 90 12.66 0.59 4.62
C SER A 90 12.44 1.91 3.87
N TRP A 91 11.34 2.02 3.11
CA TRP A 91 10.97 3.27 2.44
C TRP A 91 10.59 4.36 3.46
N TRP A 92 9.91 4.00 4.54
CA TRP A 92 9.59 4.93 5.62
C TRP A 92 10.85 5.49 6.30
N ILE A 93 11.81 4.62 6.64
CA ILE A 93 13.11 5.03 7.21
C ILE A 93 13.86 5.94 6.23
N ARG A 94 13.82 5.62 4.93
CA ARG A 94 14.37 6.49 3.88
C ARG A 94 13.72 7.87 3.91
N THR A 95 12.39 7.98 3.93
CA THR A 95 11.67 9.26 4.00
C THR A 95 12.09 10.09 5.21
N TYR A 96 12.16 9.46 6.39
CA TYR A 96 12.60 10.11 7.63
C TYR A 96 14.05 10.62 7.52
N THR A 97 14.98 9.76 7.12
CA THR A 97 16.40 10.10 7.08
C THR A 97 16.73 11.15 6.00
N ARG A 98 15.97 11.24 4.91
CA ARG A 98 16.13 12.30 3.90
C ARG A 98 15.73 13.66 4.44
N ALA A 99 14.61 13.76 5.13
CA ALA A 99 14.20 15.00 5.78
C ALA A 99 15.27 15.48 6.78
N ARG A 100 15.79 14.56 7.62
CA ARG A 100 16.85 14.89 8.60
C ARG A 100 18.15 15.34 7.95
N ALA A 101 18.57 14.69 6.86
CA ALA A 101 19.79 15.06 6.14
C ALA A 101 19.73 16.45 5.50
N LEU A 102 18.52 16.93 5.17
CA LEU A 102 18.27 18.27 4.63
C LEU A 102 17.94 19.31 5.72
N GLY A 103 17.96 18.93 7.00
CA GLY A 103 17.59 19.83 8.11
C GLY A 103 16.10 20.19 8.16
N MET A 104 15.24 19.44 7.48
CA MET A 104 13.79 19.68 7.41
C MET A 104 13.03 19.00 8.57
N GLY A 105 11.80 19.46 8.83
CA GLY A 105 10.86 18.75 9.69
C GLY A 105 10.44 17.39 9.11
N THR A 106 10.09 16.43 9.97
CA THR A 106 9.80 15.03 9.57
C THR A 106 8.32 14.73 9.33
N HIS A 107 7.51 15.77 9.08
CA HIS A 107 6.05 15.67 8.91
C HIS A 107 5.64 14.62 7.86
N LEU A 108 6.33 14.54 6.72
CA LEU A 108 6.03 13.57 5.66
C LEU A 108 6.21 12.11 6.13
N ALA A 109 7.23 11.83 6.95
CA ALA A 109 7.44 10.49 7.48
C ALA A 109 6.29 10.09 8.42
N TRP A 110 5.81 11.01 9.25
CA TRP A 110 4.69 10.73 10.16
C TRP A 110 3.34 10.60 9.44
N ALA A 111 3.09 11.45 8.43
CA ALA A 111 1.93 11.34 7.56
C ALA A 111 1.93 9.98 6.82
N PHE A 112 3.07 9.56 6.27
CA PHE A 112 3.20 8.24 5.66
C PHE A 112 3.03 7.10 6.69
N GLY A 113 3.48 7.30 7.92
CA GLY A 113 3.28 6.37 9.04
C GLY A 113 1.79 6.06 9.30
N ALA A 114 0.89 7.03 9.12
CA ALA A 114 -0.55 6.80 9.25
C ALA A 114 -1.10 5.84 8.17
N ALA A 115 -0.58 5.90 6.93
CA ALA A 115 -0.94 4.94 5.88
C ALA A 115 -0.37 3.55 6.16
N ILE A 116 0.85 3.47 6.68
CA ILE A 116 1.47 2.20 7.12
C ILE A 116 0.66 1.57 8.25
N PHE A 117 0.11 2.38 9.17
CA PHE A 117 -0.75 1.88 10.24
C PHE A 117 -1.99 1.15 9.69
N LEU A 118 -2.68 1.71 8.68
CA LEU A 118 -3.80 1.01 8.03
C LEU A 118 -3.34 -0.30 7.39
N TYR A 119 -2.22 -0.29 6.66
CA TYR A 119 -1.64 -1.51 6.06
C TYR A 119 -1.34 -2.58 7.11
N LEU A 120 -0.73 -2.20 8.25
CA LEU A 120 -0.40 -3.12 9.33
C LEU A 120 -1.63 -3.59 10.13
N SER A 121 -2.74 -2.84 10.10
CA SER A 121 -3.98 -3.23 10.79
C SER A 121 -4.54 -4.55 10.26
N PHE A 122 -4.29 -4.87 8.98
CA PHE A 122 -4.63 -6.17 8.39
C PHE A 122 -3.74 -7.32 8.86
N PHE A 123 -2.69 -7.07 9.66
CA PHE A 123 -1.96 -8.10 10.40
C PHE A 123 -2.44 -8.21 11.85
N PHE A 124 -2.85 -7.11 12.47
CA PHE A 124 -3.38 -7.14 13.84
C PHE A 124 -4.68 -7.94 13.95
N GLN A 125 -5.60 -7.78 12.99
CA GLN A 125 -6.85 -8.54 12.98
C GLN A 125 -6.61 -10.07 12.91
N PRO A 126 -5.84 -10.62 11.95
CA PRO A 126 -5.46 -12.04 11.93
C PRO A 126 -4.87 -12.55 13.24
N LEU A 127 -4.01 -11.76 13.88
CA LEU A 127 -3.40 -12.13 15.16
C LEU A 127 -4.43 -12.20 16.30
N LEU A 128 -5.42 -11.30 16.31
CA LEU A 128 -6.52 -11.31 17.28
C LEU A 128 -7.52 -12.44 17.03
N VAL A 129 -7.82 -12.74 15.76
CA VAL A 129 -8.71 -13.85 15.37
C VAL A 129 -8.03 -15.21 15.52
N GLY A 130 -6.70 -15.25 15.41
CA GLY A 130 -5.90 -16.48 15.51
C GLY A 130 -5.70 -17.21 14.18
N SER A 131 -5.84 -16.53 13.03
CA SER A 131 -5.67 -17.16 11.71
C SER A 131 -5.20 -16.19 10.63
N TRP A 132 -4.18 -16.59 9.85
CA TRP A 132 -3.74 -15.86 8.66
C TRP A 132 -4.77 -15.83 7.53
N SER A 133 -5.78 -16.70 7.56
CA SER A 133 -6.85 -16.75 6.56
C SER A 133 -7.71 -15.48 6.48
N GLU A 134 -7.66 -14.63 7.51
CA GLU A 134 -8.34 -13.33 7.52
C GLU A 134 -7.61 -12.26 6.71
N MET A 135 -6.38 -12.51 6.27
CA MET A 135 -5.61 -11.51 5.52
C MET A 135 -6.15 -11.26 4.11
N VAL A 136 -5.78 -10.11 3.55
CA VAL A 136 -6.15 -9.69 2.20
C VAL A 136 -5.31 -10.45 1.16
N PRO A 137 -5.90 -11.10 0.15
CA PRO A 137 -5.14 -11.79 -0.90
C PRO A 137 -4.42 -10.80 -1.82
N PHE A 138 -3.28 -11.24 -2.39
CA PHE A 138 -2.58 -10.48 -3.42
C PHE A 138 -3.20 -10.78 -4.80
N GLY A 139 -4.27 -10.09 -5.16
CA GLY A 139 -4.94 -10.22 -6.46
C GLY A 139 -5.91 -9.06 -6.74
N LEU A 140 -6.08 -8.70 -8.01
CA LEU A 140 -6.86 -7.53 -8.43
C LEU A 140 -8.35 -7.65 -8.07
N LEU A 141 -9.05 -8.68 -8.53
CA LEU A 141 -10.45 -8.87 -8.15
C LEU A 141 -10.58 -9.54 -6.78
N ALA A 142 -9.64 -10.43 -6.42
CA ALA A 142 -9.65 -11.13 -5.15
C ALA A 142 -9.64 -10.19 -3.92
N HIS A 143 -8.87 -9.10 -3.93
CA HIS A 143 -8.89 -8.14 -2.81
C HIS A 143 -10.19 -7.32 -2.73
N LEU A 144 -10.86 -7.09 -3.86
CA LEU A 144 -12.17 -6.42 -3.91
C LEU A 144 -13.26 -7.34 -3.36
N ASP A 145 -13.22 -8.62 -3.75
CA ASP A 145 -14.10 -9.65 -3.21
C ASP A 145 -13.90 -9.82 -1.70
N TRP A 146 -12.64 -9.83 -1.25
CA TRP A 146 -12.30 -9.82 0.18
C TRP A 146 -12.92 -8.62 0.91
N THR A 147 -12.84 -7.41 0.34
CA THR A 147 -13.38 -6.20 0.95
C THR A 147 -14.90 -6.29 1.12
N SER A 148 -15.60 -6.81 0.11
CA SER A 148 -17.05 -7.04 0.18
C SER A 148 -17.41 -8.13 1.19
N ALA A 149 -16.68 -9.25 1.17
CA ALA A 149 -16.86 -10.36 2.10
C ALA A 149 -16.60 -9.93 3.56
N PHE A 150 -15.60 -9.08 3.80
CA PHE A 150 -15.29 -8.52 5.10
C PHE A 150 -16.47 -7.72 5.66
N SER A 151 -17.09 -6.85 4.85
CA SER A 151 -18.27 -6.08 5.27
C SER A 151 -19.46 -6.98 5.60
N ILE A 152 -19.71 -8.02 4.79
CA ILE A 152 -20.79 -8.97 5.03
C ILE A 152 -20.54 -9.79 6.31
N ARG A 153 -19.32 -10.30 6.50
CA ARG A 153 -18.91 -11.12 7.65
C ARG A 153 -19.05 -10.38 8.98
N TYR A 154 -18.71 -9.08 9.00
CA TYR A 154 -18.72 -8.26 10.22
C TYR A 154 -19.96 -7.37 10.36
N GLY A 155 -21.07 -7.71 9.69
CA GLY A 155 -22.37 -7.09 9.97
C GLY A 155 -22.55 -5.69 9.41
N ASN A 156 -22.06 -5.45 8.19
CA ASN A 156 -22.17 -4.22 7.41
C ASN A 156 -21.39 -3.02 8.00
N LEU A 157 -20.29 -2.66 7.34
CA LEU A 157 -19.41 -1.57 7.76
C LEU A 157 -20.05 -0.18 7.78
N TYR A 158 -21.23 0.02 7.19
CA TYR A 158 -21.94 1.30 7.32
C TYR A 158 -22.31 1.64 8.76
N TYR A 159 -22.41 0.64 9.65
CA TYR A 159 -22.69 0.86 11.07
C TYR A 159 -21.42 0.99 11.93
N ASN A 160 -20.23 0.86 11.35
CA ASN A 160 -18.98 1.08 12.07
C ASN A 160 -18.66 2.60 12.12
N PRO A 161 -18.61 3.23 13.31
CA PRO A 161 -18.38 4.67 13.43
C PRO A 161 -16.99 5.11 12.92
N PHE A 162 -15.97 4.25 13.03
CA PHE A 162 -14.63 4.55 12.49
C PHE A 162 -14.59 4.46 10.97
N HIS A 163 -15.37 3.58 10.37
CA HIS A 163 -15.54 3.54 8.92
C HIS A 163 -16.24 4.80 8.40
N ALA A 164 -17.30 5.24 9.08
CA ALA A 164 -17.97 6.50 8.77
C ALA A 164 -17.02 7.72 8.90
N LEU A 165 -16.23 7.78 9.97
CA LEU A 165 -15.21 8.82 10.15
C LEU A 165 -14.15 8.79 9.03
N SER A 166 -13.69 7.60 8.62
CA SER A 166 -12.76 7.45 7.50
C SER A 166 -13.32 8.04 6.20
N ILE A 167 -14.62 7.79 5.92
CA ILE A 167 -15.31 8.39 4.76
C ILE A 167 -15.38 9.92 4.87
N VAL A 168 -15.70 10.46 6.05
CA VAL A 168 -15.73 11.92 6.28
C VAL A 168 -14.37 12.54 5.96
N PHE A 169 -13.26 11.96 6.44
CA PHE A 169 -11.93 12.49 6.14
C PHE A 169 -11.50 12.27 4.70
N LEU A 170 -11.90 11.17 4.07
CA LEU A 170 -11.67 10.95 2.64
C LEU A 170 -12.36 12.03 1.80
N TYR A 171 -13.65 12.26 1.99
CA TYR A 171 -14.39 13.31 1.27
C TYR A 171 -13.90 14.71 1.63
N GLY A 172 -13.62 14.95 2.91
CA GLY A 172 -13.05 16.19 3.40
C GLY A 172 -11.70 16.51 2.77
N SER A 173 -10.84 15.50 2.53
CA SER A 173 -9.53 15.70 1.89
C SER A 173 -9.66 16.17 0.45
N VAL A 174 -10.59 15.59 -0.32
CA VAL A 174 -10.85 15.99 -1.71
C VAL A 174 -11.44 17.40 -1.76
N LEU A 175 -12.42 17.69 -0.89
CA LEU A 175 -13.02 19.02 -0.77
C LEU A 175 -11.97 20.09 -0.41
N LEU A 176 -11.18 19.83 0.62
CA LEU A 176 -10.18 20.78 1.11
C LEU A 176 -9.10 21.02 0.06
N PHE A 177 -8.65 19.96 -0.63
CA PHE A 177 -7.64 20.14 -1.67
C PHE A 177 -8.20 20.90 -2.89
N ALA A 178 -9.46 20.65 -3.27
CA ALA A 178 -10.11 21.43 -4.33
C ALA A 178 -10.23 22.91 -3.97
N MET A 179 -10.62 23.22 -2.74
CA MET A 179 -10.67 24.60 -2.22
C MET A 179 -9.29 25.25 -2.25
N HIS A 180 -8.28 24.55 -1.71
CA HIS A 180 -6.92 25.05 -1.63
C HIS A 180 -6.32 25.30 -3.03
N ALA A 181 -6.33 24.29 -3.91
CA ALA A 181 -5.75 24.40 -5.24
C ALA A 181 -6.43 25.48 -6.08
N ALA A 182 -7.77 25.57 -6.05
CA ALA A 182 -8.49 26.63 -6.75
C ALA A 182 -8.14 28.02 -6.21
N THR A 183 -7.96 28.15 -4.89
CA THR A 183 -7.58 29.42 -4.25
C THR A 183 -6.17 29.83 -4.66
N ILE A 184 -5.19 28.93 -4.56
CA ILE A 184 -3.79 29.20 -4.96
C ILE A 184 -3.72 29.61 -6.43
N LEU A 185 -4.42 28.89 -7.32
CA LEU A 185 -4.46 29.25 -8.73
C LEU A 185 -5.14 30.62 -8.96
N ALA A 186 -6.19 30.97 -8.22
CA ALA A 186 -6.86 32.27 -8.34
C ALA A 186 -5.95 33.45 -7.93
N VAL A 187 -5.04 33.23 -6.98
CA VAL A 187 -4.08 34.25 -6.53
C VAL A 187 -2.67 34.08 -7.12
N SER A 188 -2.46 33.12 -8.03
CA SER A 188 -1.16 32.87 -8.67
C SER A 188 -0.61 34.09 -9.42
N ARG A 189 -1.48 34.94 -9.98
CA ARG A 189 -1.08 36.21 -10.61
C ARG A 189 -0.39 37.20 -9.63
N LEU A 190 -0.55 36.96 -8.33
CA LEU A 190 0.07 37.71 -7.24
C LEU A 190 1.26 36.95 -6.62
N GLY A 191 1.65 35.79 -7.19
CA GLY A 191 2.70 34.92 -6.66
C GLY A 191 2.29 34.12 -5.42
N GLY A 192 0.99 33.84 -5.24
CA GLY A 192 0.47 33.16 -4.04
C GLY A 192 0.92 31.69 -3.89
N GLU A 193 1.46 31.07 -4.94
CA GLU A 193 2.04 29.72 -4.89
C GLU A 193 3.40 29.65 -4.16
N ARG A 194 4.02 30.80 -3.87
CA ARG A 194 5.27 30.92 -3.12
C ARG A 194 5.01 30.87 -1.61
N GLU A 195 4.38 29.80 -1.16
CA GLU A 195 3.75 29.68 0.16
C GLU A 195 4.71 29.79 1.35
N ILE A 196 6.01 29.53 1.15
CA ILE A 196 7.01 29.64 2.22
C ILE A 196 7.37 31.11 2.49
N GLU A 197 7.25 31.98 1.49
CA GLU A 197 7.62 33.39 1.57
C GLU A 197 6.46 34.33 1.87
N GLN A 198 5.21 33.86 1.81
CA GLN A 198 4.01 34.64 2.15
C GLN A 198 3.90 34.87 3.66
#